data_AF-A0A3B1JLM0-F1
#
_entry.id   AF-A0A3B1JLM0-F1
#
_cell.length_a   1.000
_cell.length_b   1.000
_cell.length_c   1.000
_cell.angle_alpha   90.00
_cell.angle_beta   90.00
_cell.angle_gamma   90.00
#
_symmetry.space_group_name_H-M   'P 1'
#
loop_
_entity.id
_entity.type
_entity.pdbx_description
1 polymer ?
#
loop_
_entity_poly.entity_id
_entity_poly.type
_entity_poly.pdbx_seq_one_letter_code
_entity_poly.pdbx_strand_id
1 'polypeptide(L)'
;MAHRLFDDSSIVSDFHPLFDELHIVLIGCHYAGKNTVGNAILRKHVFKYKTTYERHNAKRERAVFGRRITIVRVPGWYGDLDLDNGQPEINQEIRDCMKEFQKGPHAIILCVTERSTVTNKTMKTLESLLTDRVWDHTLIVFTKGKHLKTENIDKHIKDKDLQVLWETCGKRHHILTKWPSLEQSRKLIEDIEEMVAKKSISFTFSIPEMRRPEEFQAEKSKLLERIQDKINLLEKDASKDVKRRARGNSEKLRLKDLQKHVEETIQLQSQSSRTVIQSQLSTCSQADGGRPPCDTLMFSRTTTLEQRSNNPGLEATLTLEEEQSVLRTPPPYSYDTIPLRRPTLISSPGRQDLRGWGSTLVNVLEELKDQQFDNMKCKIGFRNEWKIARSKLDGSRADVAELMIQTWGEYQCIINIRDIMKDIPRNDQAITSLLMPFLEVIGETW
;
A
#
# COMPACT_ATOMS: atom_id res chain seq x y z
N MET A 1 -24.10 -0.65 -9.76
CA MET A 1 -24.26 -0.03 -8.41
C MET A 1 -23.00 0.66 -7.87
N ALA A 2 -21.77 0.17 -8.11
CA ALA A 2 -20.55 0.76 -7.51
C ALA A 2 -20.16 2.17 -8.05
N HIS A 3 -20.56 2.54 -9.27
CA HIS A 3 -20.18 3.82 -9.88
C HIS A 3 -20.83 5.06 -9.25
N ARG A 4 -21.94 4.92 -8.51
CA ARG A 4 -22.66 6.08 -7.92
C ARG A 4 -22.20 6.47 -6.50
N LEU A 5 -21.23 5.77 -5.90
CA LEU A 5 -20.83 6.00 -4.49
C LEU A 5 -19.67 7.01 -4.32
N PHE A 6 -19.09 7.46 -5.42
CA PHE A 6 -17.80 8.16 -5.45
C PHE A 6 -17.82 9.47 -6.28
N ASP A 7 -18.91 9.72 -7.00
CA ASP A 7 -19.18 10.97 -7.70
C ASP A 7 -19.99 11.88 -6.79
N ASP A 8 -19.28 12.65 -5.98
CA ASP A 8 -19.87 13.83 -5.38
C ASP A 8 -18.80 14.92 -5.40
N SER A 9 -18.80 15.66 -6.50
CA SER A 9 -17.91 16.79 -6.76
C SER A 9 -18.14 17.96 -5.80
N SER A 10 -19.20 17.90 -4.98
CA SER A 10 -19.52 18.90 -3.96
C SER A 10 -18.68 18.77 -2.66
N ILE A 11 -17.89 17.70 -2.52
CA ILE A 11 -17.19 17.35 -1.26
C ILE A 11 -15.88 18.14 -1.05
N VAL A 12 -15.47 19.04 -1.95
CA VAL A 12 -14.16 19.70 -1.84
C VAL A 12 -14.16 20.91 -0.88
N SER A 13 -15.31 21.60 -0.69
CA SER A 13 -15.35 22.89 0.03
C SER A 13 -15.32 22.83 1.55
N ASP A 14 -15.63 21.67 2.15
CA ASP A 14 -15.85 21.56 3.62
C ASP A 14 -14.65 20.97 4.38
N PHE A 15 -13.51 20.77 3.72
CA PHE A 15 -12.35 20.12 4.32
C PHE A 15 -11.20 21.10 4.45
N HIS A 16 -10.75 21.27 5.69
CA HIS A 16 -9.58 22.05 6.05
C HIS A 16 -8.48 21.08 6.47
N PRO A 17 -7.61 20.65 5.52
CA PRO A 17 -6.57 19.68 5.79
C PRO A 17 -5.42 20.30 6.59
N LEU A 18 -4.71 19.48 7.36
CA LEU A 18 -3.48 19.91 8.03
C LEU A 18 -2.27 19.87 7.07
N PHE A 19 -2.33 19.02 6.05
CA PHE A 19 -1.26 18.85 5.06
C PHE A 19 -1.77 19.07 3.63
N ASP A 20 -0.97 19.76 2.80
CA ASP A 20 -1.31 19.96 1.38
C ASP A 20 -1.28 18.64 0.60
N GLU A 21 -0.43 17.73 1.06
CA GLU A 21 -0.15 16.47 0.41
C GLU A 21 -0.02 15.36 1.43
N LEU A 22 -0.52 14.17 1.11
CA LEU A 22 -0.32 12.95 1.88
C LEU A 22 0.18 11.83 0.97
N HIS A 23 1.21 11.16 1.43
CA HIS A 23 1.82 9.99 0.78
C HIS A 23 1.62 8.78 1.67
N ILE A 24 0.88 7.79 1.17
CA ILE A 24 0.42 6.65 1.95
C ILE A 24 0.86 5.36 1.27
N VAL A 25 1.46 4.44 2.02
CA VAL A 25 1.79 3.10 1.54
C VAL A 25 0.80 2.09 2.14
N LEU A 26 0.19 1.24 1.29
CA LEU A 26 -0.71 0.17 1.72
C LEU A 26 0.03 -1.17 1.71
N ILE A 27 0.15 -1.79 2.88
CA ILE A 27 0.75 -3.12 3.08
C ILE A 27 -0.27 -4.09 3.70
N GLY A 28 0.04 -5.38 3.70
CA GLY A 28 -0.79 -6.43 4.30
C GLY A 28 -0.79 -7.70 3.46
N CYS A 29 -1.34 -8.78 4.01
CA CYS A 29 -1.50 -10.05 3.31
C CYS A 29 -2.28 -9.90 2.00
N HIS A 30 -2.19 -10.93 1.15
CA HIS A 30 -3.06 -11.09 0.00
C HIS A 30 -4.54 -11.09 0.45
N TYR A 31 -5.41 -10.42 -0.31
CA TYR A 31 -6.83 -10.21 0.03
C TYR A 31 -7.13 -9.47 1.35
N ALA A 32 -6.14 -8.83 1.99
CA ALA A 32 -6.38 -8.08 3.23
C ALA A 32 -7.21 -6.78 3.07
N GLY A 33 -7.75 -6.53 1.88
CA GLY A 33 -8.63 -5.38 1.60
C GLY A 33 -7.92 -4.09 1.20
N LYS A 34 -6.62 -4.12 0.85
CA LYS A 34 -5.85 -2.94 0.39
C LYS A 34 -6.58 -2.11 -0.66
N ASN A 35 -7.17 -2.74 -1.68
CA ASN A 35 -7.90 -2.02 -2.75
C ASN A 35 -9.13 -1.30 -2.20
N THR A 36 -9.85 -1.91 -1.24
CA THR A 36 -10.98 -1.29 -0.55
C THR A 36 -10.53 -0.05 0.20
N VAL A 37 -9.44 -0.15 0.96
CA VAL A 37 -8.88 0.99 1.72
C VAL A 37 -8.43 2.10 0.79
N GLY A 38 -7.65 1.80 -0.25
CA GLY A 38 -7.17 2.80 -1.20
C GLY A 38 -8.31 3.51 -1.95
N ASN A 39 -9.35 2.77 -2.35
CA ASN A 39 -10.54 3.36 -2.98
C ASN A 39 -11.38 4.19 -2.00
N ALA A 40 -11.41 3.82 -0.72
CA ALA A 40 -12.05 4.59 0.34
C ALA A 40 -11.38 5.95 0.50
N ILE A 41 -10.05 5.96 0.61
CA ILE A 41 -9.25 7.17 0.80
C ILE A 41 -9.35 8.08 -0.42
N LEU A 42 -9.15 7.53 -1.62
CA LEU A 42 -9.21 8.33 -2.85
C LEU A 42 -10.64 8.67 -3.27
N ARG A 43 -11.65 8.17 -2.54
CA ARG A 43 -13.08 8.27 -2.87
C ARG A 43 -13.36 7.96 -4.34
N LYS A 44 -12.65 6.99 -4.92
CA LYS A 44 -12.74 6.60 -6.33
C LYS A 44 -12.38 5.14 -6.48
N HIS A 45 -13.01 4.46 -7.43
CA HIS A 45 -12.73 3.06 -7.72
C HIS A 45 -11.51 2.90 -8.66
N VAL A 46 -10.30 3.19 -8.15
CA VAL A 46 -9.04 3.18 -8.92
C VAL A 46 -8.25 1.86 -8.81
N PHE A 47 -8.35 1.17 -7.68
CA PHE A 47 -7.80 -0.16 -7.48
C PHE A 47 -8.89 -1.20 -7.78
N LYS A 48 -8.69 -2.00 -8.83
CA LYS A 48 -9.66 -3.00 -9.31
C LYS A 48 -9.31 -4.39 -8.78
N TYR A 49 -10.18 -5.37 -8.98
CA TYR A 49 -9.88 -6.76 -8.60
C TYR A 49 -8.56 -7.26 -9.21
N LYS A 50 -8.32 -6.97 -10.50
CA LYS A 50 -7.05 -7.30 -11.19
C LYS A 50 -5.82 -6.74 -10.48
N THR A 51 -5.94 -5.56 -9.86
CA THR A 51 -4.83 -4.95 -9.12
C THR A 51 -4.37 -5.84 -7.98
N THR A 52 -5.25 -6.61 -7.35
CA THR A 52 -4.87 -7.57 -6.30
C THR A 52 -3.74 -8.51 -6.72
N TYR A 53 -3.68 -8.89 -8.00
CA TYR A 53 -2.76 -9.85 -8.58
C TYR A 53 -1.53 -9.23 -9.24
N GLU A 54 -1.41 -7.90 -9.23
CA GLU A 54 -0.23 -7.22 -9.74
C GLU A 54 1.00 -7.61 -8.89
N ARG A 55 2.08 -8.01 -9.58
CA ARG A 55 3.34 -8.44 -8.96
C ARG A 55 4.21 -7.28 -8.48
N HIS A 56 3.92 -6.08 -8.97
CA HIS A 56 4.60 -4.85 -8.61
C HIS A 56 3.65 -3.90 -7.88
N ASN A 57 4.23 -2.90 -7.22
CA ASN A 57 3.46 -1.84 -6.60
C ASN A 57 2.60 -1.06 -7.60
N ALA A 58 1.52 -0.47 -7.08
CA ALA A 58 0.57 0.29 -7.85
C ALA A 58 0.35 1.67 -7.24
N LYS A 59 0.85 2.71 -7.91
CA LYS A 59 0.67 4.11 -7.53
C LYS A 59 -0.65 4.68 -8.07
N ARG A 60 -1.41 5.37 -7.23
CA ARG A 60 -2.61 6.14 -7.62
C ARG A 60 -2.64 7.46 -6.85
N GLU A 61 -3.10 8.51 -7.52
CA GLU A 61 -3.14 9.85 -6.96
C GLU A 61 -4.49 10.52 -7.24
N ARG A 62 -4.98 11.33 -6.29
CA ARG A 62 -6.16 12.18 -6.47
C ARG A 62 -6.15 13.37 -5.51
N ALA A 63 -6.60 14.52 -5.97
CA ALA A 63 -7.05 15.61 -5.11
C ALA A 63 -8.42 15.26 -4.51
N VAL A 64 -8.50 15.14 -3.18
CA VAL A 64 -9.71 14.80 -2.43
C VAL A 64 -9.57 15.31 -0.99
N PHE A 65 -10.68 15.64 -0.32
CA PHE A 65 -10.65 16.17 1.05
C PHE A 65 -9.76 17.42 1.21
N GLY A 66 -9.78 18.31 0.21
CA GLY A 66 -9.00 19.56 0.22
C GLY A 66 -7.49 19.42 -0.01
N ARG A 67 -6.96 18.20 -0.25
CA ARG A 67 -5.52 17.95 -0.37
C ARG A 67 -5.18 16.95 -1.49
N ARG A 68 -3.91 16.86 -1.87
CA ARG A 68 -3.40 15.86 -2.81
C ARG A 68 -3.06 14.58 -2.06
N ILE A 69 -3.62 13.44 -2.45
CA ILE A 69 -3.33 12.15 -1.81
C ILE A 69 -2.74 11.19 -2.84
N THR A 70 -1.55 10.71 -2.55
CA THR A 70 -0.84 9.68 -3.31
C THR A 70 -0.79 8.39 -2.50
N ILE A 71 -1.26 7.30 -3.09
CA ILE A 71 -1.27 5.98 -2.51
C ILE A 71 -0.40 5.05 -3.35
N VAL A 72 0.56 4.40 -2.71
CA VAL A 72 1.31 3.29 -3.29
C VAL A 72 0.85 2.00 -2.63
N ARG A 73 0.26 1.11 -3.42
CA ARG A 73 -0.16 -0.21 -2.96
C ARG A 73 0.95 -1.21 -3.20
N VAL A 74 1.43 -1.87 -2.14
CA VAL A 74 2.38 -2.98 -2.24
C VAL A 74 1.63 -4.29 -2.58
N PRO A 75 2.22 -5.21 -3.37
CA PRO A 75 1.72 -6.58 -3.50
C PRO A 75 1.52 -7.26 -2.15
N GLY A 76 0.57 -8.21 -2.07
CA GLY A 76 0.26 -8.88 -0.81
C GLY A 76 1.11 -10.12 -0.56
N TRP A 77 1.59 -10.30 0.67
CA TRP A 77 2.24 -11.53 1.08
C TRP A 77 1.23 -12.65 1.39
N TYR A 78 1.66 -13.90 1.26
CA TYR A 78 0.94 -15.12 1.62
C TYR A 78 1.35 -15.58 3.00
N GLY A 79 0.38 -16.06 3.81
CA GLY A 79 0.65 -16.48 5.18
C GLY A 79 1.25 -15.34 6.01
N ASP A 80 2.34 -15.65 6.70
CA ASP A 80 3.13 -14.72 7.50
C ASP A 80 4.30 -14.15 6.69
N LEU A 81 4.71 -12.92 6.98
CA LEU A 81 5.87 -12.30 6.35
C LEU A 81 7.14 -12.72 7.11
N ASP A 82 8.03 -13.44 6.43
CA ASP A 82 9.29 -13.95 6.99
C ASP A 82 10.44 -13.60 6.03
N LEU A 83 11.57 -13.15 6.59
CA LEU A 83 12.78 -12.84 5.83
C LEU A 83 13.41 -14.11 5.24
N ASP A 84 13.32 -15.22 5.95
CA ASP A 84 14.20 -16.37 5.70
C ASP A 84 13.65 -17.35 4.67
N ASN A 85 12.33 -17.46 4.46
CA ASN A 85 11.80 -18.53 3.60
C ASN A 85 10.39 -18.28 3.01
N GLY A 86 10.23 -17.29 2.14
CA GLY A 86 9.12 -17.45 1.19
C GLY A 86 8.82 -16.37 0.17
N GLN A 87 9.23 -15.11 0.37
CA GLN A 87 8.70 -13.98 -0.43
C GLN A 87 9.70 -12.81 -0.61
N PRO A 88 10.93 -13.04 -1.10
CA PRO A 88 11.95 -11.99 -1.22
C PRO A 88 11.53 -10.84 -2.15
N GLU A 89 10.74 -11.11 -3.18
CA GLU A 89 10.22 -10.10 -4.11
C GLU A 89 9.27 -9.13 -3.39
N ILE A 90 8.45 -9.63 -2.47
CA ILE A 90 7.55 -8.78 -1.67
C ILE A 90 8.34 -7.91 -0.70
N ASN A 91 9.37 -8.47 -0.06
CA ASN A 91 10.27 -7.73 0.82
C ASN A 91 10.96 -6.59 0.07
N GLN A 92 11.36 -6.85 -1.18
CA GLN A 92 11.96 -5.85 -2.05
C GLN A 92 10.97 -4.75 -2.45
N GLU A 93 9.76 -5.12 -2.87
CA GLU A 93 8.69 -4.16 -3.19
C GLU A 93 8.34 -3.26 -1.99
N ILE A 94 8.32 -3.79 -0.76
CA ILE A 94 8.13 -2.99 0.45
C ILE A 94 9.23 -1.92 0.57
N ARG A 95 10.50 -2.31 0.42
CA ARG A 95 11.63 -1.38 0.51
C ARG A 95 11.59 -0.31 -0.58
N ASP A 96 11.32 -0.71 -1.81
CA ASP A 96 11.31 0.19 -2.96
C ASP A 96 10.17 1.21 -2.86
N CYS A 97 8.99 0.79 -2.38
CA CYS A 97 7.87 1.70 -2.13
C CYS A 97 8.19 2.78 -1.08
N MET A 98 9.00 2.47 -0.07
CA MET A 98 9.39 3.48 0.92
C MET A 98 10.34 4.53 0.35
N LYS A 99 11.13 4.16 -0.67
CA LYS A 99 12.07 5.05 -1.37
C LYS A 99 11.42 5.85 -2.51
N GLU A 100 10.19 5.51 -2.90
CA GLU A 100 9.47 6.20 -3.97
C GLU A 100 9.19 7.68 -3.64
N PHE A 101 9.16 8.03 -2.35
CA PHE A 101 8.95 9.38 -1.87
C PHE A 101 10.26 9.96 -1.35
N GLN A 102 10.68 11.11 -1.86
CA GLN A 102 11.94 11.77 -1.46
C GLN A 102 12.05 11.98 0.05
N LYS A 103 10.93 12.33 0.71
CA LYS A 103 10.86 12.52 2.17
C LYS A 103 10.33 11.30 2.94
N GLY A 104 10.19 10.17 2.25
CA GLY A 104 9.46 8.97 2.68
C GLY A 104 7.93 9.19 2.72
N PRO A 105 7.14 8.11 2.89
CA PRO A 105 5.70 8.25 3.07
C PRO A 105 5.35 8.87 4.42
N HIS A 106 4.22 9.56 4.47
CA HIS A 106 3.68 10.15 5.69
C HIS A 106 3.07 9.07 6.60
N ALA A 107 2.42 8.08 5.99
CA ALA A 107 1.74 7.00 6.69
C ALA A 107 1.87 5.64 5.98
N ILE A 108 1.93 4.59 6.78
CA ILE A 108 1.79 3.21 6.36
C ILE A 108 0.45 2.71 6.89
N ILE A 109 -0.34 2.08 6.02
CA ILE A 109 -1.57 1.41 6.43
C ILE A 109 -1.37 -0.09 6.30
N LEU A 110 -1.37 -0.76 7.45
CA LEU A 110 -1.37 -2.21 7.53
C LEU A 110 -2.80 -2.72 7.48
N CYS A 111 -3.19 -3.27 6.32
CA CYS A 111 -4.52 -3.84 6.13
C CYS A 111 -4.56 -5.25 6.73
N VAL A 112 -5.54 -5.49 7.60
CA VAL A 112 -5.72 -6.75 8.33
C VAL A 112 -7.17 -7.23 8.16
N THR A 113 -7.34 -8.55 8.05
CA THR A 113 -8.64 -9.23 8.03
C THR A 113 -8.64 -10.37 9.05
N GLU A 114 -9.80 -11.00 9.24
CA GLU A 114 -9.92 -12.23 10.05
C GLU A 114 -9.03 -13.38 9.57
N ARG A 115 -8.57 -13.34 8.32
CA ARG A 115 -7.73 -14.38 7.69
C ARG A 115 -6.26 -13.98 7.58
N SER A 116 -5.91 -12.77 8.01
CA SER A 116 -4.54 -12.29 7.94
C SER A 116 -3.72 -12.95 9.03
N THR A 117 -2.58 -13.53 8.66
CA THR A 117 -1.56 -14.00 9.60
C THR A 117 -0.55 -12.88 9.77
N VAL A 118 -0.54 -12.25 10.94
CA VAL A 118 0.42 -11.22 11.30
C VAL A 118 0.97 -11.57 12.67
N THR A 119 2.10 -12.27 12.69
CA THR A 119 2.76 -12.66 13.95
C THR A 119 3.89 -11.70 14.29
N ASN A 120 4.55 -11.96 15.42
CA ASN A 120 5.83 -11.32 15.78
C ASN A 120 6.90 -11.45 14.67
N LYS A 121 6.88 -12.51 13.84
CA LYS A 121 7.80 -12.63 12.69
C LYS A 121 7.54 -11.55 11.64
N THR A 122 6.27 -11.30 11.29
CA THR A 122 5.93 -10.21 10.38
C THR A 122 6.40 -8.87 10.94
N MET A 123 6.21 -8.65 12.24
CA MET A 123 6.63 -7.40 12.89
C MET A 123 8.15 -7.21 12.81
N LYS A 124 8.94 -8.21 13.22
CA LYS A 124 10.40 -8.19 13.14
C LYS A 124 10.90 -8.03 11.71
N THR A 125 10.23 -8.68 10.75
CA THR A 125 10.55 -8.52 9.33
C THR A 125 10.33 -7.08 8.89
N LEU A 126 9.18 -6.47 9.19
CA LEU A 126 8.91 -5.08 8.83
C LEU A 126 9.89 -4.09 9.50
N GLU A 127 10.26 -4.31 10.76
CA GLU A 127 11.28 -3.53 11.47
C GLU A 127 12.65 -3.66 10.79
N SER A 128 13.03 -4.86 10.38
CA SER A 128 14.30 -5.12 9.70
C SER A 128 14.34 -4.59 8.27
N LEU A 129 13.23 -4.64 7.53
CA LEU A 129 13.14 -4.08 6.18
C LEU A 129 13.18 -2.56 6.19
N LEU A 130 12.66 -1.95 7.25
CA LEU A 130 12.42 -0.53 7.39
C LEU A 130 13.24 -0.01 8.58
N THR A 131 12.56 0.29 9.69
CA THR A 131 13.17 0.68 10.97
C THR A 131 12.22 0.30 12.10
N ASP A 132 12.71 0.18 13.33
CA ASP A 132 11.89 0.08 14.55
C ASP A 132 10.82 1.19 14.69
N ARG A 133 11.15 2.40 14.24
CA ARG A 133 10.23 3.56 14.19
C ARG A 133 9.13 3.44 13.14
N VAL A 134 9.05 2.36 12.38
CA VAL A 134 7.99 2.16 11.37
C VAL A 134 6.59 2.26 11.98
N TRP A 135 6.45 1.78 13.21
CA TRP A 135 5.19 1.74 13.90
C TRP A 135 4.69 3.11 14.31
N ASP A 136 5.56 4.11 14.47
CA ASP A 136 5.16 5.51 14.70
C ASP A 136 4.35 6.08 13.53
N HIS A 137 4.53 5.54 12.33
CA HIS A 137 3.86 5.95 11.10
C HIS A 137 2.83 4.92 10.60
N THR A 138 2.56 3.88 11.38
CA THR A 138 1.67 2.79 10.97
C THR A 138 0.30 2.88 11.65
N LEU A 139 -0.75 2.71 10.85
CA LEU A 139 -2.13 2.59 11.30
C LEU A 139 -2.72 1.27 10.80
N ILE A 140 -3.43 0.55 11.67
CA ILE A 140 -4.06 -0.74 11.33
C ILE A 140 -5.46 -0.49 10.75
N VAL A 141 -5.75 -1.02 9.56
CA VAL A 141 -7.11 -1.01 9.03
C VAL A 141 -7.67 -2.42 8.96
N PHE A 142 -8.63 -2.71 9.82
CA PHE A 142 -9.43 -3.92 9.76
C PHE A 142 -10.47 -3.79 8.66
N THR A 143 -10.37 -4.61 7.62
CA THR A 143 -11.38 -4.65 6.56
C THR A 143 -12.40 -5.75 6.84
N LYS A 144 -13.68 -5.38 6.89
CA LYS A 144 -14.77 -6.32 7.16
C LYS A 144 -15.05 -7.18 5.93
N GLY A 145 -14.79 -8.48 6.06
CA GLY A 145 -15.39 -9.50 5.20
C GLY A 145 -16.90 -9.62 5.47
N LYS A 146 -17.62 -10.47 4.72
CA LYS A 146 -19.07 -10.73 4.93
C LYS A 146 -19.40 -11.22 6.36
N HIS A 147 -18.41 -11.69 7.12
CA HIS A 147 -18.58 -12.34 8.42
C HIS A 147 -18.21 -11.46 9.64
N LEU A 148 -17.62 -10.29 9.45
CA LEU A 148 -17.23 -9.38 10.54
C LEU A 148 -18.40 -8.47 10.97
N LYS A 149 -19.17 -8.90 11.98
CA LYS A 149 -20.01 -7.99 12.78
C LYS A 149 -19.09 -7.13 13.68
N THR A 150 -19.49 -5.90 14.00
CA THR A 150 -18.67 -4.95 14.79
C THR A 150 -18.21 -5.53 16.14
N GLU A 151 -19.00 -6.42 16.73
CA GLU A 151 -18.72 -7.14 17.98
C GLU A 151 -17.54 -8.13 17.92
N ASN A 152 -17.02 -8.44 16.72
CA ASN A 152 -15.92 -9.41 16.56
C ASN A 152 -14.53 -8.80 16.59
N ILE A 153 -14.37 -7.48 16.59
CA ILE A 153 -13.03 -6.87 16.48
C ILE A 153 -12.32 -6.90 17.83
N ASP A 154 -13.02 -6.64 18.93
CA ASP A 154 -12.47 -6.87 20.27
C ASP A 154 -12.13 -8.34 20.51
N LYS A 155 -12.81 -9.28 19.84
CA LYS A 155 -12.49 -10.72 19.89
C LYS A 155 -11.32 -11.09 18.96
N HIS A 156 -11.22 -10.47 17.80
CA HIS A 156 -10.11 -10.66 16.87
C HIS A 156 -8.81 -10.10 17.46
N ILE A 157 -8.88 -8.92 18.08
CA ILE A 157 -7.83 -8.31 18.89
C ILE A 157 -7.56 -9.12 20.17
N LYS A 158 -8.25 -10.23 20.50
CA LYS A 158 -7.81 -11.12 21.61
C LYS A 158 -6.72 -12.11 21.20
N ASP A 159 -6.42 -12.23 19.92
CA ASP A 159 -5.22 -12.92 19.47
C ASP A 159 -3.98 -12.21 20.02
N LYS A 160 -3.09 -12.96 20.69
CA LYS A 160 -1.93 -12.38 21.39
C LYS A 160 -1.02 -11.60 20.45
N ASP A 161 -0.78 -12.11 19.24
CA ASP A 161 0.10 -11.44 18.28
C ASP A 161 -0.55 -10.15 17.76
N LEU A 162 -1.86 -10.18 17.53
CA LEU A 162 -2.60 -8.99 17.12
C LEU A 162 -2.72 -7.95 18.25
N GLN A 163 -2.77 -8.37 19.52
CA GLN A 163 -2.67 -7.44 20.66
C GLN A 163 -1.35 -6.71 20.67
N VAL A 164 -0.25 -7.46 20.55
CA VAL A 164 1.09 -6.89 20.51
C VAL A 164 1.19 -5.88 19.36
N LEU A 165 0.76 -6.28 18.15
CA LEU A 165 0.74 -5.37 17.00
C LEU A 165 -0.10 -4.10 17.26
N TRP A 166 -1.29 -4.26 17.84
CA TRP A 166 -2.19 -3.15 18.14
C TRP A 166 -1.58 -2.18 19.15
N GLU A 167 -0.93 -2.70 20.19
CA GLU A 167 -0.22 -1.90 21.20
C GLU A 167 1.02 -1.21 20.62
N THR A 168 1.83 -1.93 19.83
CA THR A 168 2.99 -1.38 19.11
C THR A 168 2.59 -0.26 18.16
N CYS A 169 1.44 -0.38 17.50
CA CYS A 169 0.85 0.69 16.70
C CYS A 169 0.18 1.78 17.56
N GLY A 170 0.41 1.88 18.87
CA GLY A 170 -0.16 2.93 19.72
C GLY A 170 -1.70 2.90 19.78
N LYS A 171 -2.29 1.72 19.63
CA LYS A 171 -3.75 1.46 19.60
C LYS A 171 -4.50 2.12 18.43
N ARG A 172 -3.79 2.64 17.43
CA ARG A 172 -4.35 3.28 16.24
C ARG A 172 -4.91 2.24 15.29
N HIS A 173 -6.23 2.20 15.15
CA HIS A 173 -6.89 1.30 14.21
C HIS A 173 -8.22 1.86 13.69
N HIS A 174 -8.59 1.44 12.48
CA HIS A 174 -9.89 1.71 11.89
C HIS A 174 -10.54 0.44 11.40
N ILE A 175 -11.86 0.52 11.26
CA ILE A 175 -12.69 -0.57 10.78
C ILE A 175 -13.43 -0.08 9.55
N LEU A 176 -13.08 -0.63 8.39
CA LEU A 176 -13.72 -0.30 7.12
C LEU A 176 -14.65 -1.42 6.66
N THR A 177 -15.82 -1.03 6.21
CA THR A 177 -16.75 -1.93 5.51
C THR A 177 -16.30 -2.10 4.06
N LYS A 178 -16.90 -3.05 3.34
CA LYS A 178 -16.68 -3.20 1.89
C LYS A 178 -17.02 -1.93 1.09
N TRP A 179 -17.98 -1.15 1.57
CA TRP A 179 -18.44 0.10 0.95
C TRP A 179 -18.39 1.22 1.98
N PRO A 180 -17.21 1.82 2.20
CA PRO A 180 -17.02 2.78 3.27
C PRO A 180 -17.77 4.08 2.98
N SER A 181 -18.45 4.59 4.00
CA SER A 181 -19.12 5.89 3.90
C SER A 181 -18.12 7.03 3.78
N LEU A 182 -18.60 8.20 3.35
CA LEU A 182 -17.80 9.43 3.35
C LEU A 182 -17.21 9.69 4.74
N GLU A 183 -18.00 9.47 5.78
CA GLU A 183 -17.62 9.70 7.17
C GLU A 183 -16.51 8.76 7.64
N GLN A 184 -16.57 7.47 7.31
CA GLN A 184 -15.49 6.53 7.62
C GLN A 184 -14.19 6.91 6.92
N SER A 185 -14.29 7.38 5.67
CA SER A 185 -13.15 7.80 4.86
C SER A 185 -12.53 9.10 5.41
N ARG A 186 -13.38 10.07 5.76
CA ARG A 186 -13.00 11.34 6.41
C ARG A 186 -12.26 11.07 7.72
N LYS A 187 -12.87 10.30 8.63
CA LYS A 187 -12.28 10.02 9.94
C LYS A 187 -10.94 9.30 9.85
N LEU A 188 -10.81 8.31 8.94
CA LEU A 188 -9.53 7.65 8.69
C LEU A 188 -8.44 8.65 8.30
N ILE A 189 -8.78 9.63 7.47
CA ILE A 189 -7.81 10.60 6.98
C ILE A 189 -7.46 11.65 8.04
N GLU A 190 -8.43 12.11 8.82
CA GLU A 190 -8.17 12.98 9.98
C GLU A 190 -7.26 12.29 11.00
N ASP A 191 -7.49 11.01 11.30
CA ASP A 191 -6.68 10.24 12.24
C ASP A 191 -5.25 9.97 11.68
N ILE A 192 -5.10 9.86 10.35
CA ILE A 192 -3.77 9.84 9.69
C ILE A 192 -3.06 11.19 9.85
N GLU A 193 -3.74 12.32 9.60
CA GLU A 193 -3.12 13.64 9.76
C GLU A 193 -2.71 13.90 11.21
N GLU A 194 -3.55 13.54 12.18
CA GLU A 194 -3.21 13.69 13.60
C GLU A 194 -1.99 12.84 13.97
N MET A 195 -1.92 11.61 13.47
CA MET A 195 -0.75 10.73 13.65
C MET A 195 0.53 11.38 13.10
N VAL A 196 0.48 11.88 11.86
CA VAL A 196 1.62 12.52 11.18
C VAL A 196 2.04 13.80 11.91
N ALA A 197 1.06 14.60 12.35
CA ALA A 197 1.30 15.84 13.07
C ALA A 197 1.98 15.62 14.43
N LYS A 198 1.58 14.58 15.17
CA LYS A 198 2.20 14.22 16.46
C LYS A 198 3.63 13.73 16.32
N LYS A 199 3.92 13.01 15.23
CA LYS A 199 5.23 12.41 14.98
C LYS A 199 6.06 13.29 14.05
N SER A 200 7.08 12.72 13.42
CA SER A 200 7.85 13.44 12.40
C SER A 200 6.98 13.61 11.15
N ILE A 201 6.82 14.83 10.64
CA ILE A 201 5.88 15.10 9.52
C ILE A 201 6.21 14.26 8.28
N SER A 202 7.49 13.96 8.06
CA SER A 202 7.94 12.95 7.11
C SER A 202 8.89 11.95 7.77
N PHE A 203 8.96 10.71 7.28
CA PHE A 203 9.86 9.71 7.84
C PHE A 203 10.52 8.89 6.73
N THR A 204 11.85 8.95 6.65
CA THR A 204 12.65 8.16 5.72
C THR A 204 12.99 6.81 6.34
N PHE A 205 12.34 5.74 5.87
CA PHE A 205 12.47 4.37 6.40
C PHE A 205 13.76 3.65 5.97
N SER A 206 14.78 4.37 5.49
CA SER A 206 15.99 3.75 4.92
C SER A 206 17.30 4.43 5.32
N ILE A 207 17.27 5.63 5.91
CA ILE A 207 18.46 6.35 6.37
C ILE A 207 18.08 7.10 7.65
N PRO A 208 18.86 7.02 8.74
CA PRO A 208 18.75 7.96 9.84
C PRO A 208 19.23 9.33 9.33
N GLU A 209 18.34 10.09 8.70
CA GLU A 209 18.71 11.36 8.12
C GLU A 209 18.62 12.45 9.19
N MET A 210 19.73 13.14 9.39
CA MET A 210 19.81 14.45 10.02
C MET A 210 19.02 15.44 9.16
N ARG A 211 17.69 15.48 9.30
CA ARG A 211 16.92 16.60 8.77
C ARG A 211 17.49 17.88 9.37
N ARG A 212 17.82 18.87 8.54
CA ARG A 212 18.33 20.16 9.03
C ARG A 212 17.35 20.68 10.08
N PRO A 213 17.80 21.05 11.31
CA PRO A 213 16.91 21.51 12.36
C PRO A 213 15.97 22.64 11.92
N GLU A 214 16.47 23.52 11.04
CA GLU A 214 15.72 24.63 10.44
C GLU A 214 14.53 24.16 9.58
N GLU A 215 14.72 23.15 8.73
CA GLU A 215 13.65 22.60 7.89
C GLU A 215 12.57 21.93 8.73
N PHE A 216 12.98 21.18 9.76
CA PHE A 216 12.06 20.56 10.69
C PHE A 216 11.21 21.61 11.42
N GLN A 217 11.86 22.67 11.93
CA GLN A 217 11.17 23.75 12.62
C GLN A 217 10.21 24.47 11.69
N ALA A 218 10.63 24.82 10.47
CA ALA A 218 9.77 25.49 9.48
C ALA A 218 8.52 24.65 9.15
N GLU A 219 8.68 23.34 8.95
CA GLU A 219 7.57 22.44 8.64
C GLU A 219 6.57 22.34 9.81
N LYS A 220 7.07 22.26 11.05
CA LYS A 220 6.25 22.24 12.26
C LYS A 220 5.57 23.58 12.55
N SER A 221 6.23 24.71 12.29
CA SER A 221 5.64 26.05 12.42
C SER A 221 4.51 26.26 11.42
N LYS A 222 4.69 25.85 10.16
CA LYS A 222 3.62 25.89 9.15
C LYS A 222 2.44 24.99 9.54
N LEU A 223 2.71 23.83 10.14
CA LEU A 223 1.67 22.95 10.68
C LEU A 223 0.88 23.62 11.83
N LEU A 224 1.55 24.33 12.75
CA LEU A 224 0.89 25.05 13.83
C LEU A 224 -0.06 26.14 13.32
N GLU A 225 0.38 26.90 12.31
CA GLU A 225 -0.46 27.91 11.65
C GLU A 225 -1.75 27.27 11.11
N ARG A 226 -1.64 26.14 10.42
CA ARG A 226 -2.80 25.40 9.87
C ARG A 226 -3.72 24.83 10.94
N ILE A 227 -3.16 24.31 12.02
CA ILE A 227 -3.96 23.83 13.16
C ILE A 227 -4.75 25.01 13.74
N GLN A 228 -4.10 26.16 13.93
CA GLN A 228 -4.74 27.38 14.45
C GLN A 228 -5.84 27.88 13.51
N ASP A 229 -5.59 27.93 12.20
CA ASP A 229 -6.59 28.32 11.19
C ASP A 229 -7.80 27.40 11.24
N LYS A 230 -7.57 26.09 11.34
CA LYS A 230 -8.65 25.10 11.46
C LYS A 230 -9.46 25.29 12.75
N ILE A 231 -8.81 25.59 13.87
CA ILE A 231 -9.50 25.92 15.14
C ILE A 231 -10.37 27.18 14.97
N ASN A 232 -9.82 28.24 14.36
CA ASN A 232 -10.52 29.50 14.13
C ASN A 232 -11.74 29.31 13.21
N LEU A 233 -11.63 28.45 12.20
CA LEU A 233 -12.73 28.11 11.31
C LEU A 233 -13.84 27.34 12.04
N LEU A 234 -13.48 26.33 12.85
CA LEU A 234 -14.45 25.61 13.69
C LEU A 234 -15.14 26.52 14.74
N GLU A 235 -14.47 27.59 15.18
CA GLU A 235 -15.06 28.61 16.05
C GLU A 235 -16.07 29.50 15.33
N LYS A 236 -15.78 29.88 14.08
CA LYS A 236 -16.69 30.65 13.23
C LYS A 236 -17.90 29.84 12.82
N ASP A 237 -17.72 28.55 12.55
CA ASP A 237 -18.76 27.60 12.12
C ASP A 237 -19.67 27.13 13.28
N ALA A 238 -19.93 27.98 14.28
CA ALA A 238 -20.80 27.71 15.41
C ALA A 238 -22.27 27.45 14.95
N SER A 239 -22.50 26.21 14.50
CA SER A 239 -23.78 25.75 13.96
C SER A 239 -24.88 25.80 15.01
N LYS A 240 -26.10 26.19 14.59
CA LYS A 240 -27.31 26.11 15.43
C LYS A 240 -27.75 24.66 15.69
N ASP A 241 -27.21 23.69 14.94
CA ASP A 241 -27.48 22.26 15.14
C ASP A 241 -26.62 21.68 16.28
N VAL A 242 -27.28 21.14 17.31
CA VAL A 242 -26.63 20.59 18.51
C VAL A 242 -25.65 19.45 18.19
N LYS A 243 -25.96 18.58 17.22
CA LYS A 243 -25.09 17.45 16.85
C LYS A 243 -23.86 17.93 16.09
N ARG A 244 -24.03 18.87 15.17
CA ARG A 244 -22.90 19.47 14.43
C ARG A 244 -21.99 20.25 15.38
N ARG A 245 -22.57 20.98 16.35
CA ARG A 245 -21.82 21.69 17.39
C ARG A 245 -21.04 20.75 18.31
N ALA A 246 -21.66 19.65 18.77
CA ALA A 246 -20.96 18.66 19.60
C ALA A 246 -19.78 18.01 18.86
N ARG A 247 -19.96 17.66 17.58
CA ARG A 247 -18.88 17.14 16.73
C ARG A 247 -17.76 18.16 16.55
N GLY A 248 -18.09 19.40 16.19
CA GLY A 248 -17.11 20.48 16.02
C GLY A 248 -16.34 20.78 17.32
N ASN A 249 -17.01 20.76 18.47
CA ASN A 249 -16.36 20.92 19.78
C ASN A 249 -15.39 19.78 20.08
N SER A 250 -15.75 18.54 19.77
CA SER A 250 -14.86 17.38 19.97
C SER A 250 -13.64 17.45 19.06
N GLU A 251 -13.81 17.84 17.79
CA GLU A 251 -12.69 18.04 16.86
C GLU A 251 -11.79 19.19 17.31
N LYS A 252 -12.37 20.31 17.74
CA LYS A 252 -11.64 21.46 18.28
C LYS A 252 -10.79 21.09 19.49
N LEU A 253 -11.31 20.28 20.41
CA LEU A 253 -10.55 19.80 21.56
C LEU A 253 -9.34 18.98 21.11
N ARG A 254 -9.53 18.03 20.17
CA ARG A 254 -8.43 17.24 19.58
C ARG A 254 -7.37 18.13 18.93
N LEU A 255 -7.77 19.16 18.19
CA LEU A 255 -6.84 20.09 17.55
C LEU A 255 -6.04 20.93 18.55
N LYS A 256 -6.66 21.35 19.66
CA LYS A 256 -5.94 22.05 20.75
C LYS A 256 -4.91 21.16 21.42
N ASP A 257 -5.26 19.91 21.69
CA ASP A 257 -4.33 18.93 22.26
C ASP A 257 -3.16 18.66 21.28
N LEU A 258 -3.48 18.57 19.98
CA LEU A 258 -2.48 18.40 18.93
C LEU A 258 -1.55 19.62 18.83
N GLN A 259 -2.10 20.84 18.85
CA GLN A 259 -1.35 22.10 18.84
C GLN A 259 -0.32 22.11 19.97
N LYS A 260 -0.77 21.86 21.21
CA LYS A 260 0.09 21.80 22.38
C LYS A 260 1.23 20.78 22.22
N HIS A 261 0.90 19.59 21.72
CA HIS A 261 1.91 18.55 21.52
C HIS A 261 2.96 18.93 20.47
N VAL A 262 2.54 19.58 19.38
CA VAL A 262 3.46 20.06 18.34
C VAL A 262 4.36 21.17 18.88
N GLU A 263 3.83 22.12 19.67
CA GLU A 263 4.61 23.17 20.34
C GLU A 263 5.65 22.58 21.30
N GLU A 264 5.25 21.62 22.14
CA GLU A 264 6.16 20.91 23.06
C GLU A 264 7.28 20.18 22.29
N THR A 265 6.97 19.57 21.15
CA THR A 265 7.96 18.88 20.30
C THR A 265 9.01 19.85 19.76
N ILE A 266 8.58 21.03 19.27
CA ILE A 266 9.50 22.08 18.79
C ILE A 266 10.42 22.55 19.94
N GLN A 267 9.85 22.76 21.13
CA GLN A 267 10.60 23.19 22.31
C GLN A 267 11.64 22.15 22.73
N LEU A 268 11.26 20.87 22.86
CA LEU A 268 12.17 19.80 23.26
C LEU A 268 13.35 19.65 22.29
N GLN A 269 13.10 19.73 20.98
CA GLN A 269 14.16 19.60 20.00
C GLN A 269 15.11 20.81 19.98
N SER A 270 14.60 22.02 20.28
CA SER A 270 15.42 23.22 20.46
C SER A 270 16.35 23.10 21.68
N GLN A 271 15.89 22.47 22.76
CA GLN A 271 16.68 22.23 23.97
C GLN A 271 17.74 21.15 23.75
N SER A 272 17.38 20.01 23.13
CA SER A 272 18.36 18.96 22.79
C SER A 272 19.48 19.47 21.88
N SER A 273 19.15 20.32 20.90
CA SER A 273 20.16 20.92 20.00
C SER A 273 21.11 21.86 20.76
N ARG A 274 20.61 22.62 21.75
CA ARG A 274 21.45 23.50 22.59
C ARG A 274 22.38 22.70 23.50
N THR A 275 21.89 21.63 24.14
CA THR A 275 22.69 20.79 25.03
C THR A 275 23.84 20.09 24.31
N VAL A 276 23.61 19.61 23.08
CA VAL A 276 24.65 18.99 22.24
C VAL A 276 25.73 20.00 21.84
N ILE A 277 25.34 21.22 21.46
CA ILE A 277 26.30 22.28 21.14
C ILE A 277 27.12 22.66 22.38
N GLN A 278 26.47 22.76 23.55
CA GLN A 278 27.14 23.15 24.79
C GLN A 278 28.12 22.09 25.31
N SER A 279 27.82 20.79 25.13
CA SER A 279 28.73 19.70 25.49
C SER A 279 29.92 19.55 24.53
N GLN A 280 29.74 19.89 23.25
CA GLN A 280 30.83 19.94 22.27
C GLN A 280 31.78 21.14 22.49
N LEU A 281 31.24 22.28 22.94
CA LEU A 281 32.07 23.45 23.28
C LEU A 281 32.88 23.25 24.57
N SER A 282 32.34 22.55 25.56
CA SER A 282 33.06 22.27 26.82
C SER A 282 34.17 21.23 26.67
N THR A 283 34.00 20.23 25.78
CA THR A 283 35.06 19.25 25.46
C THR A 283 36.21 19.86 24.68
N CYS A 284 35.96 20.92 23.89
CA CYS A 284 37.01 21.64 23.16
C CYS A 284 37.85 22.57 24.05
N SER A 285 37.34 22.97 25.23
CA SER A 285 38.03 23.86 26.17
C SER A 285 38.97 23.13 27.15
N GLN A 286 38.98 21.79 27.18
CA GLN A 286 39.83 21.00 28.09
C GLN A 286 41.05 20.35 27.41
N ALA A 287 41.28 20.60 26.13
CA ALA A 287 42.49 20.15 25.43
C ALA A 287 43.59 21.21 25.56
N ASP A 288 44.23 21.26 26.73
CA ASP A 288 45.52 21.92 26.91
C ASP A 288 46.65 20.88 26.82
N GLY A 289 47.61 21.13 25.92
CA GLY A 289 48.89 20.43 25.88
C GLY A 289 49.02 19.18 24.98
N GLY A 290 49.13 19.37 23.66
CA GLY A 290 49.81 18.42 22.76
C GLY A 290 49.16 18.19 21.38
N ARG A 291 49.83 18.57 20.29
CA ARG A 291 49.59 18.02 18.92
C ARG A 291 49.84 16.50 18.92
N PRO A 292 49.27 15.63 18.03
CA PRO A 292 48.71 15.83 16.66
C PRO A 292 47.44 14.94 16.39
N PRO A 293 47.03 14.55 15.15
CA PRO A 293 47.25 15.09 13.80
C PRO A 293 45.97 15.72 13.18
N CYS A 294 46.22 16.62 12.23
CA CYS A 294 45.21 17.15 11.32
C CYS A 294 44.91 16.06 10.28
N ASP A 295 43.71 15.47 10.31
CA ASP A 295 43.07 14.87 9.14
C ASP A 295 41.56 15.11 9.20
N THR A 296 41.16 16.13 8.43
CA THR A 296 39.90 16.26 7.69
C THR A 296 38.59 15.92 8.41
N LEU A 297 38.02 16.92 9.10
CA LEU A 297 36.56 17.14 9.10
C LEU A 297 36.29 18.61 8.77
N MET A 298 36.26 18.90 7.47
CA MET A 298 35.65 20.11 6.92
C MET A 298 34.13 20.02 7.15
N PHE A 299 33.65 20.52 8.29
CA PHE A 299 32.31 21.10 8.34
C PHE A 299 32.46 22.61 8.15
N SER A 300 32.14 23.04 6.94
CA SER A 300 32.13 24.43 6.52
C SER A 300 31.31 25.28 7.50
N ARG A 301 31.98 26.08 8.32
CA ARG A 301 31.37 27.26 8.93
C ARG A 301 31.16 28.28 7.83
N THR A 302 29.92 28.54 7.43
CA THR A 302 29.56 29.76 6.71
C THR A 302 28.94 30.74 7.67
N THR A 303 29.79 31.57 8.27
CA THR A 303 29.45 32.93 8.71
C THR A 303 29.95 33.89 7.65
N THR A 304 29.08 34.74 7.11
CA THR A 304 29.39 36.11 6.65
C THR A 304 28.05 36.74 6.23
N LEU A 305 27.51 37.70 6.98
CA LEU A 305 27.86 39.13 7.01
C LEU A 305 27.74 39.80 5.64
N GLU A 306 26.78 40.72 5.59
CA GLU A 306 26.61 41.78 4.60
C GLU A 306 27.94 42.53 4.37
N GLN A 307 28.22 42.91 3.12
CA GLN A 307 28.53 44.30 2.77
C GLN A 307 28.62 44.54 1.25
N ARG A 308 28.12 45.72 0.87
CA ARG A 308 28.09 46.37 -0.45
C ARG A 308 29.48 46.54 -1.08
N SER A 309 29.55 46.55 -2.41
CA SER A 309 30.09 47.68 -3.23
C SER A 309 30.54 47.26 -4.64
N ASN A 310 29.85 47.80 -5.66
CA ASN A 310 30.31 48.37 -6.95
C ASN A 310 31.37 47.68 -7.84
N ASN A 311 30.89 47.15 -8.99
CA ASN A 311 31.17 47.56 -10.40
C ASN A 311 32.63 47.65 -10.97
N PRO A 312 32.84 47.66 -12.31
CA PRO A 312 32.70 46.59 -13.31
C PRO A 312 33.95 46.39 -14.21
N GLY A 313 33.93 45.34 -15.07
CA GLY A 313 34.67 45.32 -16.34
C GLY A 313 35.74 44.22 -16.49
N LEU A 314 35.51 43.25 -17.37
CA LEU A 314 36.22 43.13 -18.66
C LEU A 314 35.67 41.91 -19.44
N GLU A 315 35.42 42.14 -20.73
CA GLU A 315 35.09 41.13 -21.74
C GLU A 315 36.27 40.18 -21.98
N ALA A 316 35.96 38.92 -22.32
CA ALA A 316 36.63 38.22 -23.41
C ALA A 316 35.78 37.04 -23.90
N THR A 317 35.53 37.08 -25.20
CA THR A 317 34.78 36.21 -26.10
C THR A 317 35.45 34.86 -26.35
N LEU A 318 34.66 33.93 -26.93
CA LEU A 318 34.98 32.80 -27.86
C LEU A 318 34.29 31.52 -27.38
N THR A 319 33.58 30.68 -28.14
CA THR A 319 33.02 30.63 -29.51
C THR A 319 32.22 29.31 -29.52
N LEU A 320 31.15 29.27 -30.31
CA LEU A 320 30.25 28.13 -30.46
C LEU A 320 30.86 27.05 -31.37
N GLU A 321 30.67 25.78 -31.01
CA GLU A 321 30.56 24.69 -31.99
C GLU A 321 29.27 23.92 -31.73
N GLU A 322 28.41 23.92 -32.76
CA GLU A 322 27.13 23.24 -32.84
C GLU A 322 27.34 21.78 -33.30
N GLU A 323 26.92 20.80 -32.51
CA GLU A 323 26.65 19.44 -33.03
C GLU A 323 25.14 19.24 -33.22
N GLN A 324 24.75 19.17 -34.50
CA GLN A 324 23.42 18.80 -34.95
C GLN A 324 23.20 17.30 -34.71
N SER A 325 22.15 16.93 -33.96
CA SER A 325 21.58 15.58 -33.99
C SER A 325 20.15 15.62 -34.55
N VAL A 326 19.98 14.87 -35.63
CA VAL A 326 18.81 14.84 -36.51
C VAL A 326 17.65 14.11 -35.84
N LEU A 327 16.57 14.83 -35.53
CA LEU A 327 15.25 14.28 -35.19
C LEU A 327 14.62 13.64 -36.43
N ARG A 328 14.51 12.31 -36.46
CA ARG A 328 13.63 11.58 -37.40
C ARG A 328 12.24 11.45 -36.81
N THR A 329 11.26 12.12 -37.42
CA THR A 329 9.82 11.91 -37.17
C THR A 329 9.34 10.64 -37.88
N PRO A 330 8.47 9.80 -37.27
CA PRO A 330 7.82 8.70 -37.98
C PRO A 330 6.66 9.20 -38.86
N PRO A 331 6.31 8.48 -39.95
CA PRO A 331 5.29 8.90 -40.90
C PRO A 331 3.85 8.69 -40.38
N PRO A 332 2.86 9.38 -40.96
CA PRO A 332 1.47 9.34 -40.51
C PRO A 332 0.78 8.04 -40.92
N TYR A 333 0.13 7.37 -39.96
CA TYR A 333 -0.72 6.21 -40.22
C TYR A 333 -2.08 6.67 -40.78
N SER A 334 -2.45 6.15 -41.95
CA SER A 334 -3.78 6.28 -42.54
C SER A 334 -4.77 5.35 -41.85
N TYR A 335 -5.95 5.89 -41.50
CA TYR A 335 -7.07 5.09 -41.00
C TYR A 335 -7.83 4.48 -42.17
N ASP A 336 -7.58 3.20 -42.46
CA ASP A 336 -8.51 2.40 -43.26
C ASP A 336 -9.64 1.87 -42.36
N THR A 337 -10.86 2.10 -42.81
CA THR A 337 -12.10 1.86 -42.07
C THR A 337 -12.48 0.39 -42.20
N ILE A 338 -12.35 -0.40 -41.13
CA ILE A 338 -12.87 -1.77 -41.08
C ILE A 338 -14.37 -1.71 -40.71
N PRO A 339 -15.29 -2.35 -41.45
CA PRO A 339 -16.72 -2.25 -41.15
C PRO A 339 -17.07 -2.93 -39.82
N LEU A 340 -17.76 -2.19 -38.95
CA LEU A 340 -18.38 -2.71 -37.73
C LEU A 340 -19.43 -3.78 -38.09
N ARG A 341 -19.09 -5.07 -37.94
CA ARG A 341 -20.10 -6.14 -37.85
C ARG A 341 -20.80 -6.03 -36.50
N ARG A 342 -22.13 -5.87 -36.52
CA ARG A 342 -23.01 -6.01 -35.34
C ARG A 342 -22.70 -7.31 -34.60
N PRO A 343 -22.73 -7.34 -33.26
CA PRO A 343 -22.74 -8.60 -32.53
C PRO A 343 -24.03 -9.35 -32.88
N THR A 344 -23.93 -10.38 -33.71
CA THR A 344 -24.94 -11.44 -33.77
C THR A 344 -24.98 -12.12 -32.41
N LEU A 345 -26.20 -12.22 -31.86
CA LEU A 345 -26.52 -13.06 -30.71
C LEU A 345 -25.95 -14.46 -30.95
N ILE A 346 -24.86 -14.83 -30.28
CA ILE A 346 -24.37 -16.20 -30.27
C ILE A 346 -25.30 -16.97 -29.32
N SER A 347 -26.16 -17.76 -29.94
CA SER A 347 -26.89 -18.87 -29.36
C SER A 347 -25.97 -19.74 -28.50
N SER A 348 -26.46 -20.18 -27.34
CA SER A 348 -25.78 -21.10 -26.43
C SER A 348 -25.03 -22.22 -27.16
N PRO A 349 -23.75 -22.51 -26.85
CA PRO A 349 -23.04 -23.61 -27.46
C PRO A 349 -23.77 -24.93 -27.11
N GLY A 350 -24.14 -25.67 -28.14
CA GLY A 350 -24.77 -26.98 -28.01
C GLY A 350 -23.88 -27.95 -27.25
N ARG A 351 -24.50 -28.96 -26.61
CA ARG A 351 -23.79 -30.07 -25.95
C ARG A 351 -22.83 -30.73 -26.94
N GLN A 352 -21.55 -30.37 -26.86
CA GLN A 352 -20.48 -31.16 -27.45
C GLN A 352 -20.21 -32.36 -26.55
N ASP A 353 -19.89 -33.49 -27.17
CA ASP A 353 -19.71 -34.77 -26.50
C ASP A 353 -18.37 -34.80 -25.75
N LEU A 354 -18.40 -34.68 -24.42
CA LEU A 354 -17.22 -34.78 -23.54
C LEU A 354 -16.97 -36.22 -23.07
N ARG A 355 -17.54 -37.22 -23.77
CA ARG A 355 -17.33 -38.64 -23.45
C ARG A 355 -15.84 -38.98 -23.34
N GLY A 356 -15.47 -39.65 -22.25
CA GLY A 356 -14.09 -40.02 -21.96
C GLY A 356 -13.29 -38.97 -21.17
N TRP A 357 -13.89 -37.83 -20.80
CA TRP A 357 -13.23 -36.86 -19.92
C TRP A 357 -12.90 -37.48 -18.56
N GLY A 358 -13.83 -38.22 -17.94
CA GLY A 358 -13.60 -38.87 -16.65
C GLY A 358 -12.36 -39.76 -16.62
N SER A 359 -12.19 -40.63 -17.62
CA SER A 359 -11.00 -41.47 -17.75
C SER A 359 -9.74 -40.66 -18.05
N THR A 360 -9.85 -39.61 -18.85
CA THR A 360 -8.71 -38.74 -19.17
C THR A 360 -8.24 -37.96 -17.95
N LEU A 361 -9.17 -37.48 -17.12
CA LEU A 361 -8.86 -36.79 -15.88
C LEU A 361 -8.08 -37.70 -14.93
N VAL A 362 -8.47 -38.96 -14.79
CA VAL A 362 -7.70 -39.93 -13.99
C VAL A 362 -6.28 -40.06 -14.52
N ASN A 363 -6.09 -40.20 -15.83
CA ASN A 363 -4.76 -40.26 -16.44
C ASN A 363 -3.94 -38.98 -16.17
N VAL A 364 -4.56 -37.80 -16.27
CA VAL A 364 -3.93 -36.51 -15.94
C VAL A 364 -3.48 -36.47 -14.48
N LEU A 365 -4.26 -37.02 -13.55
CA LEU A 365 -3.90 -37.08 -12.14
C LEU A 365 -2.80 -38.12 -11.85
N GLU A 366 -2.76 -39.24 -12.58
CA GLU A 366 -1.72 -40.27 -12.46
C GLU A 366 -0.36 -39.80 -13.03
N GLU A 367 -0.37 -38.92 -14.03
CA GLU A 367 0.84 -38.27 -14.54
C GLU A 367 1.51 -37.34 -13.50
N LEU A 368 0.81 -36.97 -12.42
CA LEU A 368 1.35 -36.15 -11.33
C LEU A 368 2.08 -37.01 -10.30
N LYS A 369 3.36 -36.67 -10.05
CA LYS A 369 4.09 -37.18 -8.88
C LYS A 369 3.36 -36.80 -7.60
N ASP A 370 3.53 -37.58 -6.54
CA ASP A 370 2.77 -37.38 -5.27
C ASP A 370 2.89 -35.96 -4.71
N GLN A 371 4.10 -35.37 -4.76
CA GLN A 371 4.31 -33.98 -4.33
C GLN A 371 3.54 -32.96 -5.22
N GLN A 372 3.42 -33.23 -6.51
CA GLN A 372 2.67 -32.38 -7.45
C GLN A 372 1.17 -32.54 -7.26
N PHE A 373 0.73 -33.77 -7.00
CA PHE A 373 -0.66 -34.08 -6.67
C PHE A 373 -1.08 -33.44 -5.33
N ASP A 374 -0.20 -33.43 -4.32
CA ASP A 374 -0.44 -32.72 -3.06
C ASP A 374 -0.48 -31.20 -3.25
N ASN A 375 0.41 -30.64 -4.08
CA ASN A 375 0.35 -29.22 -4.46
C ASN A 375 -0.97 -28.88 -5.16
N MET A 376 -1.47 -29.78 -6.01
CA MET A 376 -2.77 -29.66 -6.68
C MET A 376 -3.93 -29.61 -5.69
N LYS A 377 -3.97 -30.57 -4.76
CA LYS A 377 -4.98 -30.59 -3.69
C LYS A 377 -4.93 -29.32 -2.84
N CYS A 378 -3.74 -28.80 -2.56
CA CYS A 378 -3.58 -27.52 -1.86
C CYS A 378 -4.17 -26.34 -2.65
N LYS A 379 -3.94 -26.26 -3.97
CA LYS A 379 -4.48 -25.18 -4.81
C LYS A 379 -6.01 -25.20 -4.85
N ILE A 380 -6.59 -26.39 -5.02
CA ILE A 380 -8.04 -26.60 -5.06
C ILE A 380 -8.68 -26.23 -3.72
N GLY A 381 -8.08 -26.69 -2.61
CA GLY A 381 -8.57 -26.42 -1.26
C GLY A 381 -8.40 -24.99 -0.77
N PHE A 382 -7.50 -24.21 -1.36
CA PHE A 382 -7.16 -22.84 -0.93
C PHE A 382 -7.85 -21.75 -1.77
N ARG A 383 -8.16 -22.02 -3.05
CA ARG A 383 -8.88 -21.08 -3.92
C ARG A 383 -10.40 -21.22 -3.72
N ASN A 384 -11.04 -20.19 -3.16
CA ASN A 384 -12.50 -20.14 -2.93
C ASN A 384 -13.36 -20.24 -4.22
N GLU A 385 -12.75 -20.13 -5.39
CA GLU A 385 -13.41 -20.26 -6.70
C GLU A 385 -13.86 -21.70 -6.99
N TRP A 386 -13.18 -22.69 -6.39
CA TRP A 386 -13.25 -24.10 -6.79
C TRP A 386 -14.10 -24.94 -5.82
N LYS A 387 -14.55 -24.38 -4.69
CA LYS A 387 -15.59 -24.93 -3.80
C LYS A 387 -15.39 -26.38 -3.30
N ILE A 388 -14.23 -27.02 -3.50
CA ILE A 388 -13.92 -28.34 -2.93
C ILE A 388 -13.01 -28.14 -1.73
N ALA A 389 -13.47 -28.56 -0.55
CA ALA A 389 -12.66 -28.50 0.67
C ALA A 389 -11.51 -29.51 0.59
N ARG A 390 -10.32 -29.12 1.06
CA ARG A 390 -9.12 -29.97 1.04
C ARG A 390 -9.33 -31.33 1.70
N SER A 391 -10.07 -31.38 2.81
CA SER A 391 -10.39 -32.61 3.55
C SER A 391 -11.24 -33.61 2.76
N LYS A 392 -11.80 -33.22 1.61
CA LYS A 392 -12.53 -34.13 0.72
C LYS A 392 -11.64 -34.73 -0.38
N LEU A 393 -10.37 -34.32 -0.44
CA LEU A 393 -9.40 -34.75 -1.47
C LEU A 393 -8.44 -35.84 -0.96
N ASP A 394 -8.75 -36.49 0.17
CA ASP A 394 -7.88 -37.48 0.83
C ASP A 394 -8.07 -38.92 0.30
N GLY A 395 -8.76 -39.10 -0.85
CA GLY A 395 -9.01 -40.39 -1.50
C GLY A 395 -8.00 -40.75 -2.60
N SER A 396 -8.27 -41.83 -3.33
CA SER A 396 -7.47 -42.20 -4.51
C SER A 396 -7.58 -41.14 -5.61
N ARG A 397 -6.64 -41.12 -6.57
CA ARG A 397 -6.71 -40.20 -7.72
C ARG A 397 -8.01 -40.35 -8.50
N ALA A 398 -8.55 -41.57 -8.60
CA ALA A 398 -9.85 -41.83 -9.20
C ALA A 398 -11.00 -41.20 -8.39
N ASP A 399 -11.02 -41.36 -7.06
CA ASP A 399 -12.04 -40.76 -6.19
C ASP A 399 -12.00 -39.22 -6.27
N VAL A 400 -10.80 -38.65 -6.34
CA VAL A 400 -10.59 -37.20 -6.49
C VAL A 400 -11.09 -36.72 -7.86
N ALA A 401 -10.81 -37.45 -8.94
CA ALA A 401 -11.32 -37.14 -10.28
C ALA A 401 -12.85 -37.17 -10.32
N GLU A 402 -13.46 -38.19 -9.71
CA GLU A 402 -14.91 -38.29 -9.63
C GLU A 402 -15.51 -37.13 -8.84
N LEU A 403 -14.95 -36.80 -7.67
CA LEU A 403 -15.40 -35.67 -6.87
C LEU A 403 -15.30 -34.33 -7.60
N MET A 404 -14.23 -34.13 -8.39
CA MET A 404 -14.06 -32.94 -9.21
C MET A 404 -15.17 -32.81 -10.27
N ILE A 405 -15.47 -33.89 -10.97
CA ILE A 405 -16.53 -33.91 -11.99
C ILE A 405 -17.90 -33.73 -11.36
N GLN A 406 -18.18 -34.40 -10.24
CA GLN A 406 -19.42 -34.23 -9.49
C GLN A 406 -19.61 -32.78 -8.99
N THR A 407 -18.52 -32.10 -8.62
CA THR A 407 -18.60 -30.75 -8.06
C THR A 407 -18.66 -29.65 -9.13
N TRP A 408 -17.91 -29.80 -10.22
CA TRP A 408 -17.76 -28.75 -11.24
C TRP A 408 -18.57 -29.03 -12.51
N GLY A 409 -18.91 -30.28 -12.79
CA GLY A 409 -19.34 -30.73 -14.10
C GLY A 409 -18.15 -30.83 -15.07
N GLU A 410 -18.29 -31.68 -16.09
CA GLU A 410 -17.19 -32.01 -17.03
C GLU A 410 -16.60 -30.77 -17.71
N TYR A 411 -17.46 -29.88 -18.23
CA TYR A 411 -17.04 -28.65 -18.92
C TYR A 411 -16.17 -27.76 -18.04
N GLN A 412 -16.64 -27.43 -16.84
CA GLN A 412 -15.90 -26.55 -15.95
C GLN A 412 -14.66 -27.26 -15.40
N CYS A 413 -14.72 -28.58 -15.21
CA CYS A 413 -13.61 -29.39 -14.77
C CYS A 413 -12.42 -29.33 -15.73
N ILE A 414 -12.65 -29.33 -17.04
CA ILE A 414 -11.59 -29.20 -18.06
C ILE A 414 -10.83 -27.86 -17.93
N ILE A 415 -11.57 -26.74 -17.90
CA ILE A 415 -11.01 -25.38 -17.73
C ILE A 415 -10.22 -25.30 -16.43
N ASN A 416 -10.82 -25.84 -15.38
CA ASN A 416 -10.28 -25.84 -14.05
C ASN A 416 -8.93 -26.58 -14.01
N ILE A 417 -8.88 -27.79 -14.55
CA ILE A 417 -7.67 -28.60 -14.55
C ILE A 417 -6.56 -27.95 -15.36
N ARG A 418 -6.85 -27.37 -16.54
CA ARG A 418 -5.87 -26.59 -17.32
C ARG A 418 -5.20 -25.50 -16.48
N ASP A 419 -6.00 -24.66 -15.81
CA ASP A 419 -5.48 -23.55 -15.01
C ASP A 419 -4.67 -24.04 -13.80
N ILE A 420 -5.10 -25.14 -13.18
CA ILE A 420 -4.35 -25.80 -12.10
C ILE A 420 -3.00 -26.33 -12.61
N MET A 421 -2.95 -26.96 -13.77
CA MET A 421 -1.71 -27.52 -14.34
C MET A 421 -0.70 -26.42 -14.69
N LYS A 422 -1.16 -25.25 -15.15
CA LYS A 422 -0.32 -24.05 -15.33
C LYS A 422 0.25 -23.53 -14.01
N ASP A 423 -0.52 -23.61 -12.94
CA ASP A 423 -0.16 -23.15 -11.60
C ASP A 423 0.84 -24.06 -10.88
N ILE A 424 0.93 -25.35 -11.27
CA ILE A 424 1.87 -26.36 -10.75
C ILE A 424 2.95 -26.67 -11.81
N PRO A 425 3.34 -25.62 -12.56
CA PRO A 425 3.81 -25.61 -13.96
C PRO A 425 4.08 -26.97 -14.63
N ARG A 426 3.05 -27.81 -14.79
CA ARG A 426 3.09 -29.00 -15.66
C ARG A 426 2.67 -28.60 -17.08
N ASN A 427 3.58 -27.91 -17.78
CA ASN A 427 3.45 -27.53 -19.19
C ASN A 427 4.18 -28.51 -20.14
N ASP A 428 4.43 -29.73 -19.67
CA ASP A 428 5.06 -30.78 -20.45
C ASP A 428 4.05 -31.46 -21.40
N GLN A 429 4.60 -32.07 -22.44
CA GLN A 429 3.83 -32.70 -23.52
C GLN A 429 2.90 -33.81 -23.01
N ALA A 430 3.22 -34.51 -21.93
CA ALA A 430 2.37 -35.57 -21.38
C ALA A 430 1.03 -35.01 -20.89
N ILE A 431 1.04 -33.91 -20.15
CA ILE A 431 -0.18 -33.25 -19.66
C ILE A 431 -0.90 -32.50 -20.77
N THR A 432 -0.17 -31.75 -21.60
CA THR A 432 -0.78 -30.96 -22.69
C THR A 432 -1.45 -31.86 -23.73
N SER A 433 -0.88 -33.02 -24.06
CA SER A 433 -1.48 -33.96 -25.04
C SER A 433 -2.79 -34.58 -24.53
N LEU A 434 -2.94 -34.75 -23.20
CA LEU A 434 -4.17 -35.24 -22.59
C LEU A 434 -5.27 -34.18 -22.54
N LEU A 435 -4.91 -32.90 -22.34
CA LEU A 435 -5.88 -31.81 -22.14
C LEU A 435 -6.32 -31.12 -23.43
N MET A 436 -5.44 -31.01 -24.42
CA MET A 436 -5.71 -30.30 -25.68
C MET A 436 -6.96 -30.79 -26.43
N PRO A 437 -7.20 -32.11 -26.62
CA PRO A 437 -8.39 -32.58 -27.34
C PRO A 437 -9.71 -32.11 -26.70
N PHE A 438 -9.74 -31.97 -25.38
CA PHE A 438 -10.94 -31.52 -24.64
C PHE A 438 -11.06 -30.00 -24.61
N LEU A 439 -9.94 -29.27 -24.56
CA LEU A 439 -9.92 -27.81 -24.64
C LEU A 439 -10.40 -27.32 -26.01
N GLU A 440 -9.95 -27.96 -27.08
CA GLU A 440 -10.39 -27.64 -28.45
C GLU A 440 -11.89 -27.86 -28.64
N VAL A 441 -12.43 -28.95 -28.07
CA VAL A 441 -13.87 -29.22 -28.09
C VAL A 441 -14.64 -28.05 -27.47
N ILE A 442 -14.24 -27.59 -26.28
CA ILE A 442 -14.93 -26.50 -25.59
C ILE A 442 -14.54 -25.08 -26.09
N GLY A 443 -13.71 -24.98 -27.13
CA GLY A 443 -13.29 -23.71 -27.72
C GLY A 443 -12.27 -22.92 -26.88
N GLU A 444 -11.51 -23.61 -26.02
CA GLU A 444 -10.48 -23.04 -25.14
C GLU A 444 -9.08 -23.39 -25.65
N THR A 445 -8.09 -22.55 -25.31
CA THR A 445 -6.68 -22.79 -25.64
C THR A 445 -5.90 -23.23 -24.40
N TRP A 446 -4.72 -23.84 -24.59
CA TRP A 446 -3.83 -24.23 -23.51
C TRP A 446 -3.53 -23.09 -22.56
#